data_AF-A0A4W5JU11-F1
#
_entry.id   AF-A0A4W5JU11-F1
#
_cell.length_a   1.000
_cell.length_b   1.000
_cell.length_c   1.000
_cell.angle_alpha   90.00
_cell.angle_beta   90.00
_cell.angle_gamma   90.00
#
_symmetry.space_group_name_H-M   'P 1'
#
loop_
_entity.id
_entity.type
_entity.pdbx_description
1 polymer ?
#
loop_
_entity_poly.entity_id
_entity_poly.type
_entity_poly.pdbx_seq_one_letter_code
_entity_poly.pdbx_strand_id
1 'polypeptide(L)'
;MVVAPCFDKKLEAVREEFYNSLLDSRDVDCVLTSGEVFLMMEQMKVSVADLDSVPLDHVLSEAGDQALVRHEGKGSEGFLEHVFKYAATELFGLDVDEITYKTLR
;
A
#
# COMPACT_ATOMS: atom_id res chain seq x y z
N MET A 1 2.15 -3.19 -12.46
CA MET A 1 1.00 -2.24 -12.34
C MET A 1 0.67 -2.02 -10.86
N VAL A 2 0.34 -0.78 -10.46
CA VAL A 2 -0.04 -0.42 -9.09
C VAL A 2 -1.35 0.38 -9.10
N VAL A 3 -2.23 0.13 -8.12
CA VAL A 3 -3.41 0.97 -7.84
C VAL A 3 -3.14 1.82 -6.60
N ALA A 4 -3.33 3.13 -6.69
CA ALA A 4 -3.06 4.08 -5.61
C ALA A 4 -4.24 5.03 -5.36
N PRO A 5 -4.40 5.56 -4.13
CA PRO A 5 -5.49 6.48 -3.82
C PRO A 5 -5.24 7.92 -4.28
N CYS A 6 -4.08 8.24 -4.85
CA CYS A 6 -3.68 9.59 -5.22
C CYS A 6 -2.91 9.65 -6.54
N PHE A 7 -2.88 10.83 -7.15
CA PHE A 7 -2.11 11.08 -8.37
C PHE A 7 -0.60 11.12 -8.11
N ASP A 8 -0.17 11.48 -6.91
CA ASP A 8 1.25 11.61 -6.53
C ASP A 8 2.05 10.34 -6.82
N LYS A 9 1.44 9.16 -6.68
CA LYS A 9 2.12 7.88 -6.96
C LYS A 9 2.46 7.72 -8.44
N LYS A 10 1.74 8.38 -9.36
CA LYS A 10 2.12 8.45 -10.78
C LYS A 10 3.38 9.28 -10.98
N LEU A 11 3.45 10.44 -10.31
CA LEU A 11 4.63 11.30 -10.37
C LEU A 11 5.85 10.61 -9.74
N GLU A 12 5.64 9.87 -8.66
CA GLU A 12 6.69 9.07 -8.04
C GLU A 12 7.22 8.01 -9.01
N ALA A 13 6.34 7.25 -9.69
CA ALA A 13 6.75 6.16 -10.59
C ALA A 13 7.54 6.61 -11.84
N VAL A 14 7.40 7.87 -12.26
CA VAL A 14 8.15 8.41 -13.41
C VAL A 14 9.52 9.00 -13.04
N ARG A 15 9.84 9.10 -11.75
CA ARG A 15 11.15 9.59 -11.30
C ARG A 15 12.28 8.70 -11.82
N GLU A 16 13.41 9.31 -12.15
CA GLU A 16 14.57 8.62 -12.71
C GLU A 16 15.21 7.65 -11.71
N GLU A 17 15.06 7.90 -10.42
CA GLU A 17 15.54 7.02 -9.35
C GLU A 17 14.87 5.64 -9.34
N PHE A 18 13.71 5.48 -10.00
CA PHE A 18 13.00 4.19 -10.16
C PHE A 18 13.17 3.59 -11.57
N TYR A 19 14.11 4.12 -12.36
CA TYR A 19 14.47 3.55 -13.65
C TYR A 19 15.81 2.81 -13.54
N ASN A 20 15.79 1.55 -13.95
CA ASN A 20 16.97 0.70 -14.01
C ASN A 20 17.54 0.71 -15.43
N SER A 21 18.63 1.44 -15.63
CA SER A 21 19.30 1.57 -16.93
C SER A 21 19.97 0.29 -17.43
N LEU A 22 20.34 -0.63 -16.54
CA LEU A 22 20.93 -1.92 -16.93
C LEU A 22 19.88 -2.86 -17.51
N LEU A 23 18.66 -2.80 -16.98
CA LEU A 23 17.54 -3.64 -17.39
C LEU A 23 16.58 -2.93 -18.36
N ASP A 24 16.85 -1.66 -18.69
CA ASP A 24 15.98 -0.77 -19.47
C ASP A 24 14.50 -0.85 -19.02
N SER A 25 14.27 -0.76 -17.70
CA SER A 25 12.95 -0.95 -17.11
C SER A 25 12.71 -0.02 -15.93
N ARG A 26 11.43 0.19 -15.60
CA ARG A 26 11.01 0.93 -14.41
C ARG A 26 10.50 -0.04 -13.36
N ASP A 27 10.62 0.33 -12.09
CA ASP A 27 10.09 -0.47 -10.98
C ASP A 27 8.57 -0.70 -11.10
N VAL A 28 7.86 0.27 -11.70
CA VAL A 28 6.41 0.17 -11.95
C VAL A 28 6.10 0.68 -13.37
N ASP A 29 5.45 -0.16 -14.18
CA ASP A 29 5.08 0.20 -15.56
C ASP A 29 3.91 1.18 -15.64
N CYS A 30 2.94 1.05 -14.72
CA CYS A 30 1.70 1.82 -14.76
C CYS A 30 1.13 1.98 -13.35
N VAL A 31 0.68 3.20 -13.06
CA VAL A 31 -0.04 3.55 -11.84
C VAL A 31 -1.43 4.05 -12.21
N LEU A 32 -2.46 3.38 -11.65
CA LEU A 32 -3.86 3.78 -11.78
C LEU A 32 -4.36 4.33 -10.44
N THR A 33 -5.12 5.41 -10.50
CA THR A 33 -5.86 5.90 -9.33
C THR A 33 -7.12 5.07 -9.10
N SER A 34 -7.62 5.05 -7.86
CA SER A 34 -8.93 4.44 -7.57
C SER A 34 -10.06 5.01 -8.44
N GLY A 35 -10.01 6.31 -8.77
CA GLY A 35 -10.95 6.95 -9.69
C GLY A 35 -10.87 6.42 -11.12
N GLU A 36 -9.66 6.16 -11.64
CA GLU A 36 -9.49 5.58 -12.97
C GLU A 36 -9.96 4.13 -13.04
N VAL A 37 -9.67 3.33 -12.01
CA VAL A 37 -10.20 1.97 -11.91
C VAL A 37 -11.73 1.99 -11.90
N PHE A 38 -12.33 2.90 -11.12
CA PHE A 38 -13.78 3.06 -11.07
C PHE A 38 -14.37 3.44 -12.44
N LEU A 39 -13.77 4.40 -13.16
CA LEU A 39 -14.20 4.77 -14.51
C LEU A 39 -14.12 3.60 -15.49
N MET A 40 -13.07 2.78 -15.41
CA MET A 40 -12.95 1.57 -16.24
C MET A 40 -14.08 0.58 -15.95
N MET A 41 -14.44 0.39 -14.67
CA MET A 41 -15.56 -0.46 -14.27
C MET A 41 -16.89 0.04 -14.83
N GLU A 42 -17.15 1.35 -14.77
CA GLU A 42 -18.35 1.96 -15.35
C GLU A 42 -18.43 1.74 -16.86
N GLN A 43 -17.31 1.95 -17.58
CA GLN A 43 -17.23 1.70 -19.02
C GLN A 43 -17.49 0.24 -19.38
N MET A 44 -17.02 -0.68 -18.54
CA MET A 44 -17.24 -2.13 -18.69
C MET A 44 -18.62 -2.59 -18.17
N LYS A 45 -19.40 -1.68 -17.55
CA LYS A 45 -20.68 -1.98 -16.90
C LYS A 45 -20.58 -3.08 -15.84
N VAL A 46 -19.50 -3.04 -15.06
CA VAL A 46 -19.23 -3.98 -13.96
C VAL A 46 -19.45 -3.26 -12.62
N SER A 47 -20.27 -3.84 -11.75
CA SER A 47 -20.44 -3.40 -10.36
C SER A 47 -19.68 -4.31 -9.41
N VAL A 48 -19.04 -3.73 -8.38
CA VAL A 48 -18.36 -4.52 -7.32
C VAL A 48 -19.35 -5.46 -6.62
N ALA A 49 -20.61 -5.06 -6.49
CA ALA A 49 -21.65 -5.86 -5.82
C ALA A 49 -22.02 -7.13 -6.60
N ASP A 50 -21.72 -7.18 -7.90
CA ASP A 50 -22.05 -8.32 -8.77
C ASP A 50 -20.86 -9.29 -8.92
N LEU A 51 -19.72 -9.00 -8.28
CA LEU A 51 -18.51 -9.82 -8.37
C LEU A 51 -18.42 -10.78 -7.19
N ASP A 52 -18.13 -12.04 -7.50
CA ASP A 52 -17.76 -13.02 -6.48
C ASP A 52 -16.40 -12.68 -5.86
N SER A 53 -16.28 -12.90 -4.55
CA SER A 53 -15.00 -12.77 -3.87
C SER A 53 -14.08 -13.92 -4.28
N VAL A 54 -12.89 -13.57 -4.76
CA VAL A 54 -11.83 -14.51 -5.13
C VAL A 54 -10.62 -14.32 -4.22
N PRO A 55 -9.86 -15.38 -3.91
CA PRO A 55 -8.62 -15.24 -3.15
C PRO A 55 -7.61 -14.39 -3.92
N LEU A 56 -6.74 -13.71 -3.18
CA LEU A 56 -5.65 -12.93 -3.76
C LEU A 56 -4.46 -13.84 -4.09
N ASP A 57 -3.72 -13.49 -5.13
CA ASP A 57 -2.49 -14.19 -5.49
C ASP A 57 -1.41 -14.01 -4.42
N HIS A 58 -0.67 -15.09 -4.13
CA HIS A 58 0.48 -15.03 -3.23
C HIS A 58 1.73 -14.57 -3.99
N VAL A 59 2.18 -13.34 -3.75
CA VAL A 59 3.35 -12.76 -4.43
C VAL A 59 4.68 -13.27 -3.85
N LEU A 60 4.69 -13.71 -2.58
CA LEU A 60 5.86 -14.26 -1.90
C LEU A 60 5.65 -15.76 -1.66
N SER A 61 6.37 -16.59 -2.41
CA SER A 61 6.18 -18.06 -2.42
C SER A 61 6.81 -18.79 -1.23
N GLU A 62 7.45 -18.10 -0.27
CA GLU A 62 8.16 -18.76 0.82
C GLU A 62 7.47 -18.57 2.18
N ALA A 63 7.00 -19.71 2.70
CA ALA A 63 6.57 -20.00 4.06
C ALA A 63 5.21 -19.44 4.54
N GLY A 64 4.17 -20.22 4.24
CA GLY A 64 2.96 -20.33 5.05
C GLY A 64 1.77 -19.49 4.58
N ASP A 65 0.60 -19.85 5.09
CA ASP A 65 -0.68 -19.15 4.94
C ASP A 65 -0.61 -17.78 5.63
N GLN A 66 0.24 -16.88 5.13
CA GLN A 66 0.34 -15.52 5.61
C GLN A 66 -0.82 -14.74 5.03
N ALA A 67 -1.92 -14.73 5.78
CA ALA A 67 -3.00 -13.77 5.57
C ALA A 67 -2.40 -12.37 5.41
N LEU A 68 -2.95 -11.57 4.49
CA LEU A 68 -2.51 -10.18 4.33
C LEU A 68 -2.71 -9.44 5.65
N VAL A 69 -1.60 -9.12 6.32
CA VAL A 69 -1.61 -8.36 7.55
C VAL A 69 -1.49 -6.89 7.20
N ARG A 70 -2.44 -6.10 7.68
CA ARG A 70 -2.33 -4.65 7.67
C ARG A 70 -1.72 -4.21 9.00
N HIS A 71 -0.81 -3.24 8.98
CA HIS A 71 -0.38 -2.58 10.20
C HIS A 71 -1.58 -1.97 10.93
N GLU A 72 -1.56 -1.99 12.27
CA GLU A 72 -2.54 -1.28 13.07
C GLU A 72 -2.49 0.22 12.74
N GLY A 73 -3.65 0.84 12.50
CA GLY A 73 -3.78 2.24 12.10
C GLY A 73 -4.64 2.47 10.84
N LYS A 74 -5.14 3.70 10.67
CA LYS A 74 -5.94 4.12 9.51
C LYS A 74 -5.07 4.90 8.52
N GLY A 75 -5.19 4.61 7.23
CA GLY A 75 -4.45 5.33 6.18
C GLY A 75 -2.93 5.22 6.31
N SER A 76 -2.22 6.35 6.16
CA SER A 76 -0.76 6.46 6.30
C SER A 76 -0.25 6.43 7.75
N GLU A 77 -1.15 6.55 8.73
CA GLU A 77 -0.80 6.55 10.16
C GLU A 77 -0.24 5.19 10.61
N GLY A 78 -0.68 4.10 9.95
CA GLY A 78 -0.24 2.75 10.32
C GLY A 78 1.26 2.51 10.16
N PHE A 79 1.91 3.18 9.20
CA PHE A 79 3.37 3.11 9.09
C PHE A 79 4.06 3.80 10.28
N LEU A 80 3.61 5.00 10.62
CA LEU A 80 4.16 5.77 11.74
C LEU A 80 3.96 5.03 13.07
N GLU A 81 2.76 4.52 13.31
CA GLU A 81 2.43 3.74 14.51
C GLU A 81 3.31 2.50 14.63
N HIS A 82 3.42 1.73 13.55
CA HIS A 82 4.26 0.54 13.54
C HIS A 82 5.73 0.86 13.81
N VAL A 83 6.31 1.85 13.10
CA VAL A 83 7.71 2.24 13.29
C VAL A 83 7.96 2.73 14.71
N PHE A 84 7.03 3.51 15.28
CA PHE A 84 7.15 4.00 16.65
C PHE A 84 7.13 2.86 17.67
N LYS A 85 6.10 2.00 17.62
CA LYS A 85 5.97 0.85 18.54
C LYS A 85 7.19 -0.07 18.44
N TYR A 86 7.60 -0.39 17.21
CA TYR A 86 8.77 -1.24 16.96
C TYR A 86 10.06 -0.62 17.53
N ALA A 87 10.30 0.68 17.29
CA ALA A 87 11.47 1.36 17.83
C ALA A 87 11.44 1.46 19.37
N ALA A 88 10.27 1.64 19.98
CA ALA A 88 10.12 1.66 21.44
C ALA A 88 10.52 0.32 22.07
N THR A 89 10.08 -0.78 21.45
CA THR A 89 10.44 -2.13 21.89
C THR A 89 11.93 -2.39 21.72
N GLU A 90 12.49 -2.13 20.53
CA GLU A 90 13.87 -2.48 20.22
C GLU A 90 14.91 -1.60 20.94
N LEU A 91 14.65 -0.29 21.05
CA LEU A 91 15.62 0.65 21.61
C LEU A 91 15.50 0.80 23.12
N PHE A 92 14.29 0.59 23.68
CA PHE A 92 14.00 0.87 25.08
C PHE A 92 13.36 -0.30 25.84
N GLY A 93 13.04 -1.41 25.17
CA GLY A 93 12.35 -2.55 25.80
C GLY A 93 10.93 -2.21 26.25
N LEU A 94 10.32 -1.17 25.67
CA LEU A 94 8.99 -0.70 26.04
C LEU A 94 7.96 -1.23 25.04
N ASP A 95 7.01 -2.01 25.54
CA ASP A 95 5.84 -2.39 24.77
C ASP A 95 4.79 -1.27 24.85
N VAL A 96 4.36 -0.77 23.69
CA VAL A 96 3.46 0.39 23.59
C VAL A 96 2.16 -0.05 22.94
N ASP A 97 1.10 -0.14 23.76
CA ASP A 97 -0.22 -0.59 23.32
C ASP A 97 -0.97 0.47 22.47
N GLU A 98 -1.05 1.72 22.95
CA GLU A 98 -1.85 2.78 22.34
C GLU A 98 -1.02 4.04 22.06
N ILE A 99 -1.23 4.66 20.89
CA ILE A 99 -0.66 5.96 20.52
C ILE A 99 -1.79 6.99 20.38
N THR A 100 -1.69 8.10 21.10
CA THR A 100 -2.62 9.23 20.97
C THR A 100 -2.03 10.36 20.15
N TYR A 101 -2.61 10.62 18.97
CA TYR A 101 -2.21 11.73 18.11
C TYR A 101 -2.86 13.05 18.58
N LYS A 102 -2.04 14.11 18.70
CA LYS A 102 -2.51 15.45 19.07
C LYS A 102 -2.15 16.44 17.97
N THR A 103 -3.15 17.17 17.48
CA THR A 103 -2.91 18.29 16.56
C THR A 103 -2.20 19.41 17.30
N LEU A 104 -1.05 19.83 16.77
CA LEU A 104 -0.40 21.05 17.22
C LEU A 104 -1.17 22.24 16.61
N ARG A 105 -1.59 23.18 17.47
CA ARG A 105 -2.19 24.45 17.07
C ARG A 105 -1.14 25.55 17.12
#